data_AF-A0A2N0BCK6-F1
#
_entry.id   AF-A0A2N0BCK6-F1
#
_cell.length_a   1.000
_cell.length_b   1.000
_cell.length_c   1.000
_cell.angle_alpha   90.00
_cell.angle_beta   90.00
_cell.angle_gamma   90.00
#
_symmetry.space_group_name_H-M   'P 1'
#
loop_
_entity.id
_entity.type
_entity.pdbx_description
1 polymer ?
#
loop_
_entity_poly.entity_id
_entity_poly.type
_entity_poly.pdbx_seq_one_letter_code
_entity_poly.pdbx_strand_id
1 'polypeptide(L)'
;MKISFLKTWSVLILSIGIFVHQDILAHGEHEAGPNGGTIRMPGGFHTELIVLNEGLKVYLLDIEFKNPSTKNGALRAKIVQGKSEQQLQCQPHPDHFFCPISKLPSTGKIVLKATREKMEGIEAVYDLPLPAGKR
;
A
#
# COMPACT_ATOMS: atom_id res chain seq x y z
N MET A 1 -64.44 -12.88 39.52
CA MET A 1 -64.11 -12.17 38.28
C MET A 1 -62.60 -12.28 38.08
N LYS A 2 -62.16 -12.98 37.02
CA LYS A 2 -60.74 -13.21 36.70
C LYS A 2 -60.17 -11.98 35.99
N ILE A 3 -59.08 -11.40 36.47
CA ILE A 3 -58.17 -10.62 35.62
C ILE A 3 -56.74 -10.89 36.07
N SER A 4 -56.02 -11.63 35.23
CA SER A 4 -54.58 -11.84 35.26
C SER A 4 -53.84 -10.56 34.91
N PHE A 5 -52.77 -10.23 35.64
CA PHE A 5 -51.70 -9.38 35.11
C PHE A 5 -50.35 -9.97 35.52
N LEU A 6 -49.76 -10.74 34.60
CA LEU A 6 -48.31 -10.91 34.57
C LEU A 6 -47.71 -9.52 34.31
N LYS A 7 -46.81 -9.06 35.16
CA LYS A 7 -45.92 -7.95 34.85
C LYS A 7 -44.49 -8.41 35.07
N THR A 8 -43.95 -9.01 34.02
CA THR A 8 -42.53 -9.26 33.82
C THR A 8 -41.78 -7.94 33.99
N TRP A 9 -40.94 -7.82 35.02
CA TRP A 9 -39.96 -6.76 35.08
C TRP A 9 -38.68 -7.24 34.43
N SER A 10 -38.46 -6.65 33.26
CA SER A 10 -37.33 -6.85 32.36
C SER A 10 -36.01 -6.66 33.11
N VAL A 11 -35.22 -7.72 33.13
CA VAL A 11 -33.80 -7.66 33.50
C VAL A 11 -33.07 -6.90 32.39
N LEU A 12 -32.74 -5.63 32.66
CA LEU A 12 -31.90 -4.82 31.79
C LEU A 12 -30.43 -5.20 32.02
N ILE A 13 -29.99 -6.33 31.45
CA ILE A 13 -28.55 -6.59 31.26
C ILE A 13 -28.13 -5.75 30.07
N LEU A 14 -27.64 -4.53 30.32
CA LEU A 14 -26.96 -3.74 29.30
C LEU A 14 -25.58 -4.38 29.07
N SER A 15 -25.57 -5.31 28.12
CA SER A 15 -24.38 -5.94 27.55
C SER A 15 -23.41 -4.88 27.04
N ILE A 16 -22.32 -4.63 27.79
CA ILE A 16 -21.14 -3.92 27.31
C ILE A 16 -20.48 -4.85 26.29
N GLY A 17 -20.89 -4.69 25.03
CA GLY A 17 -20.29 -5.36 23.88
C GLY A 17 -18.85 -4.88 23.69
N ILE A 18 -17.97 -5.86 23.63
CA ILE A 18 -16.53 -5.78 23.36
C ILE A 18 -16.28 -4.86 22.16
N PHE A 19 -15.58 -3.73 22.37
CA PHE A 19 -14.96 -2.98 21.28
C PHE A 19 -13.79 -3.82 20.73
N VAL A 20 -14.10 -4.63 19.72
CA VAL A 20 -13.12 -5.39 18.94
C VAL A 20 -12.19 -4.37 18.27
N HIS A 21 -10.92 -4.39 18.66
CA HIS A 21 -9.86 -3.58 18.07
C HIS A 21 -9.71 -3.96 16.58
N GLN A 22 -10.11 -3.08 15.66
CA GLN A 22 -10.00 -3.29 14.21
C GLN A 22 -8.86 -2.49 13.57
N ASP A 23 -7.83 -2.10 14.33
CA ASP A 23 -6.84 -1.12 13.85
C ASP A 23 -5.56 -1.72 13.23
N ILE A 24 -5.52 -3.03 12.92
CA ILE A 24 -4.28 -3.67 12.44
C ILE A 24 -4.24 -3.87 10.90
N LEU A 25 -5.29 -3.53 10.16
CA LEU A 25 -5.36 -3.75 8.71
C LEU A 25 -5.73 -2.51 7.87
N ALA A 26 -5.74 -1.32 8.47
CA ALA A 26 -6.23 -0.09 7.83
C ALA A 26 -5.34 0.49 6.71
N HIS A 27 -4.17 -0.11 6.45
CA HIS A 27 -3.17 0.43 5.50
C HIS A 27 -3.05 -0.37 4.19
N GLY A 28 -3.80 -1.47 4.01
CA GLY A 28 -3.88 -2.21 2.74
C GLY A 28 -2.56 -2.83 2.22
N GLU A 29 -1.43 -2.65 2.92
CA GLU A 29 -0.09 -3.02 2.44
C GLU A 29 0.18 -4.54 2.34
N HIS A 30 -0.76 -5.35 2.81
CA HIS A 30 -0.70 -6.82 2.75
C HIS A 30 -1.54 -7.40 1.60
N GLU A 31 -2.30 -6.57 0.89
CA GLU A 31 -3.11 -6.98 -0.25
C GLU A 31 -2.46 -6.56 -1.58
N ALA A 32 -2.88 -7.22 -2.65
CA ALA A 32 -2.51 -6.78 -3.99
C ALA A 32 -3.16 -5.41 -4.25
N GLY A 33 -2.40 -4.51 -4.87
CA GLY A 33 -2.92 -3.21 -5.24
C GLY A 33 -3.94 -3.28 -6.38
N PRO A 34 -4.65 -2.16 -6.63
CA PRO A 34 -5.72 -2.08 -7.62
C PRO A 34 -5.24 -2.34 -9.06
N ASN A 35 -3.94 -2.21 -9.32
CA ASN A 35 -3.31 -2.51 -10.61
C ASN A 35 -2.53 -3.84 -10.60
N GLY A 36 -2.71 -4.66 -9.55
CA GLY A 36 -2.05 -5.97 -9.40
C GLY A 36 -0.62 -5.91 -8.85
N GLY A 37 -0.19 -4.75 -8.33
CA GLY A 37 1.14 -4.55 -7.77
C GLY A 37 1.22 -4.78 -6.26
N THR A 38 2.40 -4.54 -5.69
CA THR A 38 2.62 -4.53 -4.23
C THR A 38 2.49 -3.11 -3.70
N ILE A 39 1.74 -2.90 -2.61
CA ILE A 39 1.52 -1.57 -2.01
C ILE A 39 2.47 -1.31 -0.83
N ARG A 40 2.91 -0.05 -0.72
CA ARG A 40 3.49 0.55 0.49
C ARG A 40 2.94 1.96 0.71
N MET A 41 2.93 2.44 1.94
CA MET A 41 2.44 3.76 2.35
C MET A 41 3.61 4.62 2.85
N PRO A 42 4.32 5.34 1.97
CA PRO A 42 5.41 6.23 2.38
C PRO A 42 4.91 7.55 3.03
N GLY A 43 3.64 7.69 3.41
CA GLY A 43 3.10 8.92 3.99
C GLY A 43 1.64 9.14 3.63
N GLY A 44 1.26 10.36 3.26
CA GLY A 44 -0.12 10.70 2.86
C GLY A 44 -0.54 10.21 1.47
N PHE A 45 0.13 9.20 0.93
CA PHE A 45 -0.16 8.54 -0.35
C PHE A 45 0.44 7.13 -0.36
N HIS A 46 0.10 6.34 -1.37
CA HIS A 46 0.60 4.98 -1.54
C HIS A 46 1.47 4.85 -2.78
N THR A 47 2.46 3.97 -2.72
CA THR A 47 3.21 3.47 -3.88
C THR A 47 2.73 2.06 -4.21
N GLU A 48 2.36 1.82 -5.46
CA GLU A 48 2.11 0.48 -5.97
C GLU A 48 3.17 0.09 -7.00
N LEU A 49 3.91 -0.98 -6.72
CA LEU A 49 5.03 -1.46 -7.54
C LEU A 49 4.60 -2.70 -8.33
N ILE A 50 4.79 -2.64 -9.64
CA ILE A 50 4.59 -3.75 -10.57
C ILE A 50 5.93 -4.05 -11.25
N VAL A 51 6.29 -5.33 -11.31
CA VAL A 51 7.46 -5.81 -12.06
C VAL A 51 7.00 -6.25 -13.44
N LEU A 52 7.57 -5.62 -14.46
CA LEU A 52 7.40 -5.97 -15.87
C LEU A 52 8.67 -6.66 -16.39
N ASN A 53 8.62 -7.21 -17.59
CA ASN A 53 9.80 -7.85 -18.20
C ASN A 53 10.92 -6.82 -18.48
N GLU A 54 10.52 -5.60 -18.82
CA GLU A 54 11.38 -4.50 -19.25
C GLU A 54 11.73 -3.51 -18.13
N GLY A 55 11.12 -3.62 -16.95
CA GLY A 55 11.32 -2.62 -15.92
C GLY A 55 10.38 -2.70 -14.73
N LEU A 56 10.42 -1.64 -13.92
CA LEU A 56 9.51 -1.40 -12.80
C LEU A 56 8.49 -0.34 -13.19
N LYS A 57 7.22 -0.63 -12.97
CA LYS A 57 6.13 0.34 -13.08
C LYS A 57 5.68 0.72 -11.67
N VAL A 58 5.67 2.02 -11.37
CA VAL A 58 5.38 2.55 -10.04
C VAL A 58 4.24 3.56 -10.13
N TYR A 59 3.11 3.22 -9.52
CA TYR A 59 2.00 4.15 -9.35
C TYR A 59 2.11 4.90 -8.02
N LEU A 60 1.77 6.20 -8.05
CA LEU A 60 1.53 6.99 -6.84
C LEU A 60 0.03 7.21 -6.66
N LEU A 61 -0.58 6.44 -5.77
CA LEU A 61 -2.01 6.43 -5.51
C LEU A 61 -2.37 7.34 -4.34
N ASP A 62 -3.60 7.83 -4.29
CA ASP A 62 -4.12 8.52 -3.11
C ASP A 62 -4.37 7.55 -1.93
N ILE A 63 -4.93 8.10 -0.85
CA ILE A 63 -5.25 7.34 0.37
C ILE A 63 -6.34 6.28 0.16
N GLU A 64 -7.13 6.38 -0.90
CA GLU A 64 -8.16 5.40 -1.26
C GLU A 64 -7.65 4.35 -2.26
N PHE A 65 -6.34 4.31 -2.51
CA PHE A 65 -5.72 3.46 -3.53
C PHE A 65 -6.25 3.78 -4.94
N LYS A 66 -6.51 5.04 -5.26
CA LYS A 66 -7.01 5.48 -6.57
C LYS A 66 -6.15 6.60 -7.15
N ASN A 67 -6.57 7.10 -8.30
CA ASN A 67 -6.07 8.34 -8.93
C ASN A 67 -4.53 8.38 -9.07
N PRO A 68 -3.95 7.42 -9.82
CA PRO A 68 -2.53 7.42 -10.13
C PRO A 68 -2.13 8.71 -10.87
N SER A 69 -1.07 9.36 -10.41
CA SER A 69 -0.59 10.61 -11.01
C SER A 69 0.90 10.81 -10.74
N THR A 70 1.62 11.33 -11.73
CA THR A 70 3.00 11.85 -11.57
C THR A 70 3.08 13.37 -11.54
N LYS A 71 1.93 14.05 -11.68
CA LYS A 71 1.87 15.51 -11.73
C LYS A 71 2.46 16.10 -10.44
N ASN A 72 3.36 17.07 -10.60
CA ASN A 72 4.11 17.70 -9.50
C ASN A 72 4.77 16.66 -8.56
N GLY A 73 5.10 15.48 -9.09
CA GLY A 73 5.69 14.38 -8.37
C GLY A 73 7.10 14.09 -8.86
N ALA A 74 7.80 13.29 -8.09
CA ALA A 74 9.13 12.80 -8.41
C ALA A 74 9.31 11.40 -7.82
N LEU A 75 10.17 10.59 -8.45
CA LEU A 75 10.55 9.28 -7.95
C LEU A 75 12.07 9.12 -8.02
N ARG A 76 12.68 8.78 -6.90
CA ARG A 76 14.01 8.17 -6.84
C ARG A 76 13.84 6.70 -6.48
N ALA A 77 14.49 5.82 -7.23
CA ALA A 77 14.44 4.39 -6.99
C ALA A 77 15.86 3.82 -6.98
N LYS A 78 16.12 2.89 -6.07
CA LYS A 78 17.36 2.12 -6.05
C LYS A 78 17.10 0.66 -5.72
N ILE A 79 17.99 -0.20 -6.21
CA ILE A 79 18.07 -1.60 -5.80
C ILE A 79 19.24 -1.73 -4.82
N VAL A 80 18.99 -2.39 -3.69
CA VAL A 80 19.99 -2.62 -2.64
C VAL A 80 20.21 -4.12 -2.47
N GLN A 81 21.45 -4.57 -2.60
CA GLN A 81 21.86 -5.96 -2.40
C GLN A 81 23.10 -6.05 -1.52
N GLY A 82 22.91 -6.39 -0.24
CA GLY A 82 24.00 -6.38 0.74
C GLY A 82 24.63 -4.99 0.86
N LYS A 83 25.87 -4.84 0.39
CA LYS A 83 26.59 -3.55 0.38
C LYS A 83 26.50 -2.79 -0.95
N SER A 84 25.89 -3.38 -1.98
CA SER A 84 25.75 -2.77 -3.29
C SER A 84 24.44 -1.97 -3.38
N GLU A 85 24.52 -0.78 -3.96
CA GLU A 85 23.36 0.02 -4.36
C GLU A 85 23.43 0.37 -5.84
N GLN A 86 22.32 0.17 -6.56
CA GLN A 86 22.15 0.58 -7.95
C GLN A 86 21.01 1.60 -8.03
N GLN A 87 21.33 2.84 -8.38
CA GLN A 87 20.32 3.86 -8.68
C GLN A 87 19.65 3.56 -10.02
N LEU A 88 18.33 3.73 -10.08
CA LEU A 88 17.54 3.53 -11.30
C LEU A 88 17.18 4.89 -11.93
N GLN A 89 17.22 4.94 -13.26
CA GLN A 89 16.80 6.12 -14.02
C GLN A 89 15.30 6.02 -14.32
N CYS A 90 14.46 6.58 -13.47
CA CYS A 90 13.01 6.52 -13.65
C CYS A 90 12.49 7.71 -14.49
N GLN A 91 11.52 7.42 -15.36
CA GLN A 91 10.90 8.38 -16.25
C GLN A 91 9.42 8.57 -15.85
N PRO A 92 8.91 9.81 -15.77
CA PRO A 92 7.50 10.04 -15.54
C PRO A 92 6.67 9.75 -16.81
N HIS A 93 5.59 9.02 -16.64
CA HIS A 93 4.44 8.94 -17.54
C HIS A 93 3.23 9.64 -16.88
N PRO A 94 2.12 9.90 -17.58
CA PRO A 94 1.00 10.65 -17.01
C PRO A 94 0.46 10.09 -15.67
N ASP A 95 0.38 8.77 -15.55
CA ASP A 95 -0.20 8.07 -14.40
C ASP A 95 0.83 7.29 -13.55
N HIS A 96 2.02 7.00 -14.07
CA HIS A 96 3.03 6.20 -13.36
C HIS A 96 4.45 6.66 -13.65
N PHE A 97 5.39 6.25 -12.80
CA PHE A 97 6.81 6.27 -13.15
C PHE A 97 7.23 4.91 -13.70
N PHE A 98 8.09 4.92 -14.70
CA PHE A 98 8.69 3.71 -15.26
C PHE A 98 10.21 3.74 -15.07
N CYS A 99 10.78 2.68 -14.49
CA CYS A 99 12.21 2.54 -14.26
C CYS A 99 12.71 1.32 -15.07
N PRO A 100 13.35 1.50 -16.24
CA PRO A 100 13.86 0.40 -17.03
C PRO A 100 14.95 -0.37 -16.28
N ILE A 101 14.82 -1.70 -16.24
CA ILE A 101 15.83 -2.61 -15.69
C ILE A 101 15.88 -3.86 -16.56
N SER A 102 17.08 -4.35 -16.86
CA SER A 102 17.26 -5.56 -17.68
C SER A 102 17.03 -6.86 -16.91
N LYS A 103 17.27 -6.85 -15.60
CA LYS A 103 17.08 -8.01 -14.73
C LYS A 103 16.87 -7.56 -13.29
N LEU A 104 15.77 -8.00 -12.70
CA LEU A 104 15.55 -7.85 -11.26
C LEU A 104 16.32 -8.95 -10.50
N PRO A 105 17.07 -8.61 -9.46
CA PRO A 105 17.71 -9.64 -8.65
C PRO A 105 16.70 -10.48 -7.86
N SER A 106 17.10 -11.70 -7.49
CA SER A 106 16.28 -12.62 -6.70
C SER A 106 16.21 -12.28 -5.21
N THR A 107 17.16 -11.50 -4.70
CA THR A 107 17.26 -11.09 -3.28
C THR A 107 17.64 -9.63 -3.17
N GLY A 108 17.39 -9.05 -1.98
CA GLY A 108 17.68 -7.65 -1.69
C GLY A 108 16.41 -6.82 -1.54
N LYS A 109 16.49 -5.54 -1.87
CA LYS A 109 15.40 -4.58 -1.68
C LYS A 109 15.28 -3.65 -2.87
N ILE A 110 14.06 -3.27 -3.23
CA ILE A 110 13.79 -2.06 -4.01
C ILE A 110 13.40 -0.97 -3.01
N VAL A 111 14.07 0.17 -3.07
CA VAL A 111 13.81 1.32 -2.20
C VAL A 111 13.34 2.47 -3.07
N LEU A 112 12.14 2.97 -2.78
CA LEU A 112 11.52 4.09 -3.48
C LEU A 112 11.42 5.28 -2.53
N LYS A 113 11.81 6.46 -3.01
CA LYS A 113 11.58 7.75 -2.34
C LYS A 113 10.80 8.62 -3.31
N ALA A 114 9.53 8.84 -3.01
CA ALA A 114 8.59 9.50 -3.90
C ALA A 114 8.07 10.81 -3.31
N THR A 115 7.66 11.70 -4.21
CA THR A 115 6.88 12.90 -3.92
C THR A 115 5.62 12.85 -4.78
N ARG A 116 4.44 13.08 -4.19
CA ARG A 116 3.15 13.15 -4.91
C ARG A 116 2.50 14.50 -4.64
N GLU A 117 2.17 15.28 -5.68
CA GLU A 117 1.57 16.61 -5.52
C GLU A 117 2.34 17.50 -4.50
N LYS A 118 3.69 17.50 -4.60
CA LYS A 118 4.62 18.18 -3.67
C LYS A 118 4.68 17.62 -2.25
N MET A 119 3.88 16.61 -1.90
CA MET A 119 3.98 15.90 -0.63
C MET A 119 5.12 14.89 -0.68
N GLU A 120 6.15 15.09 0.14
CA GLU A 120 7.28 14.18 0.24
C GLU A 120 6.94 12.97 1.13
N GLY A 121 7.11 11.76 0.60
CA GLY A 121 6.99 10.53 1.37
C GLY A 121 8.33 10.08 1.96
N ILE A 122 8.32 9.23 2.97
CA ILE A 122 9.49 8.48 3.44
C ILE A 122 9.88 7.38 2.44
N GLU A 123 10.90 6.59 2.76
CA GLU A 123 11.28 5.47 1.91
C GLU A 123 10.24 4.35 1.97
N ALA A 124 9.71 3.95 0.82
CA ALA A 124 8.95 2.72 0.65
C ALA A 124 9.91 1.58 0.28
N VAL A 125 9.92 0.53 1.10
CA VAL A 125 10.83 -0.60 0.96
C VAL A 125 10.08 -1.86 0.54
N TYR A 126 10.58 -2.48 -0.52
CA TYR A 126 10.05 -3.72 -1.08
C TYR A 126 11.12 -4.80 -1.02
N ASP A 127 10.89 -5.82 -0.21
CA ASP A 127 11.78 -6.98 -0.12
C ASP A 127 11.67 -7.86 -1.36
N LEU A 128 12.81 -8.37 -1.83
CA LEU A 128 12.89 -9.33 -2.91
C LEU A 128 13.09 -10.75 -2.35
N PRO A 129 12.39 -11.77 -2.89
CA PRO A 129 11.42 -11.69 -3.97
C PRO A 129 10.11 -11.00 -3.53
N LEU A 130 9.47 -10.28 -4.45
CA LEU A 130 8.18 -9.66 -4.15
C LEU A 130 7.14 -10.73 -3.80
N PRO A 131 6.17 -10.42 -2.92
CA PRO A 131 5.03 -11.30 -2.69
C PRO A 131 4.35 -11.64 -4.02
N ALA A 132 3.92 -12.89 -4.19
CA ALA A 132 3.17 -13.27 -5.37
C ALA A 132 1.86 -12.47 -5.40
N GLY A 133 1.78 -11.46 -6.27
CA GLY A 133 0.52 -10.81 -6.59
C GLY A 133 -0.47 -11.88 -7.07
N LYS A 134 -1.70 -11.87 -6.54
CA LYS A 134 -2.76 -12.73 -7.07
C LYS A 134 -2.98 -12.30 -8.53
N ARG A 135 -2.54 -13.15 -9.47
CA ARG A 135 -2.87 -13.03 -10.90
C ARG A 135 -4.35 -13.30 -11.12
#